data_AF-A0A1X2GNA8-F1
#
_entry.id   AF-A0A1X2GNA8-F1
#
_cell.length_a   1.000
_cell.length_b   1.000
_cell.length_c   1.000
_cell.angle_alpha   90.00
_cell.angle_beta   90.00
_cell.angle_gamma   90.00
#
_symmetry.space_group_name_H-M   'P 1'
#
loop_
_entity.id
_entity.type
_entity.pdbx_description
1 polymer ?
#
loop_
_entity_poly.entity_id
_entity_poly.type
_entity_poly.pdbx_seq_one_letter_code
_entity_poly.pdbx_strand_id
1 'polypeptide(L)'
;MSFLTGFKKNLNRAGQSIMQKTGMVDKTVDDDFSEEYERFKLLEQKMEKLTRHAKDYQNAMRGVGASQMMIMQTMEQFYETEDANFAIYKQTMQRLDAAYKTGVDEVYTETVMAPLAKYCSYFPQVNEAIKRRQKKLLDYDTQRAKVHKLVERSASGYDSSVSNSNGLRRSDLPSEPTGMDKLSQAEQMANVAREMYESVNTVLINDLPQIISLRVPYLDPTFEALVKSQLTYNQLAFDHLSSMQNVFPQDEQDQQARVEDILQQMRSLTICGNV
;
A
#
# COMPACT_ATOMS: atom_id res chain seq x y z
N MET A 1 -7.27 34.50 -13.43
CA MET A 1 -5.82 34.56 -13.71
C MET A 1 -5.01 33.33 -13.25
N SER A 2 -5.35 32.65 -12.14
CA SER A 2 -4.57 31.51 -11.57
C SER A 2 -4.49 30.25 -12.46
N PHE A 3 -5.57 29.88 -13.17
CA PHE A 3 -5.61 28.65 -13.99
C PHE A 3 -4.63 28.67 -15.17
N LEU A 4 -4.53 29.80 -15.88
CA LEU A 4 -3.62 29.94 -17.03
C LEU A 4 -2.15 29.91 -16.62
N THR A 5 -1.82 30.47 -15.44
CA THR A 5 -0.46 30.41 -14.90
C THR A 5 -0.08 29.00 -14.45
N GLY A 6 -1.03 28.24 -13.90
CA GLY A 6 -0.84 26.83 -13.54
C GLY A 6 -0.62 25.92 -14.75
N PHE A 7 -1.42 26.11 -15.81
CA PHE A 7 -1.27 25.36 -17.07
C PHE A 7 0.10 25.61 -17.72
N LYS A 8 0.52 26.88 -17.80
CA LYS A 8 1.84 27.26 -18.34
C LYS A 8 3.00 26.65 -17.54
N LYS A 9 2.90 26.61 -16.21
CA LYS A 9 3.91 25.95 -15.36
C LYS A 9 3.96 24.44 -15.59
N ASN A 10 2.81 23.78 -15.74
CA ASN A 10 2.76 22.34 -15.99
C ASN A 10 3.34 21.97 -17.37
N LEU A 11 3.06 22.77 -18.41
CA LEU A 11 3.63 22.56 -19.75
C LEU A 11 5.16 22.71 -19.73
N ASN A 12 5.69 23.72 -19.04
CA ASN A 12 7.13 23.91 -18.88
C ASN A 12 7.80 22.73 -18.14
N ARG A 13 7.17 22.21 -17.08
CA ARG A 13 7.68 21.04 -16.34
C ARG A 13 7.71 19.77 -17.20
N ALA A 14 6.68 19.57 -18.03
CA ALA A 14 6.63 18.44 -18.96
C ALA A 14 7.77 18.53 -20.00
N GLY A 15 8.01 19.73 -20.55
CA GLY A 15 9.15 19.98 -21.44
C GLY A 15 10.51 19.70 -20.78
N GLN A 16 10.72 20.20 -19.57
CA GLN A 16 11.97 19.96 -18.83
C GLN A 16 12.21 18.47 -18.54
N SER A 17 11.17 17.73 -18.16
CA SER A 17 11.26 16.28 -17.90
C SER A 17 11.70 15.50 -19.14
N ILE A 18 11.22 15.88 -20.33
CA ILE A 18 11.65 15.27 -21.59
C ILE A 18 13.12 15.60 -21.88
N MET A 19 13.53 16.85 -21.71
CA MET A 19 14.91 17.29 -21.96
C MET A 19 15.94 16.61 -21.03
N GLN A 20 15.58 16.38 -19.77
CA GLN A 20 16.42 15.61 -18.84
C GLN A 20 16.55 14.14 -19.27
N LYS A 21 15.46 13.52 -19.74
CA LYS A 21 15.49 12.13 -20.22
C LYS A 21 16.29 11.95 -21.51
N THR A 22 16.40 12.99 -22.33
CA THR A 22 17.20 12.97 -23.57
C THR A 22 18.65 13.43 -23.36
N GLY A 23 19.04 13.76 -22.11
CA GLY A 23 20.40 14.22 -21.79
C GLY A 23 20.73 15.63 -22.27
N MET A 24 19.72 16.42 -22.69
CA MET A 24 19.93 17.78 -23.18
C MET A 24 20.12 18.81 -22.05
N VAL A 25 19.77 18.46 -20.81
CA VAL A 25 19.91 19.32 -19.62
C VAL A 25 20.28 18.47 -18.41
N ASP A 26 21.20 18.98 -17.58
CA ASP A 26 21.61 18.31 -16.34
C ASP A 26 20.45 18.07 -15.37
N LYS A 27 20.53 16.95 -14.67
CA LYS A 27 19.56 16.52 -13.67
C LYS A 27 20.21 16.53 -12.28
N THR A 28 19.52 17.08 -11.30
CA THR A 28 19.94 16.97 -9.90
C THR A 28 19.79 15.52 -9.42
N VAL A 29 20.85 14.98 -8.82
CA VAL A 29 20.90 13.66 -8.19
C VAL A 29 20.83 13.85 -6.68
N ASP A 30 19.93 13.13 -6.01
CA ASP A 30 19.71 13.21 -4.56
C ASP A 30 19.63 11.77 -4.03
N ASP A 31 20.79 11.21 -3.71
CA ASP A 31 20.95 9.80 -3.36
C ASP A 31 20.28 9.49 -2.01
N ASP A 32 20.37 10.41 -1.03
CA ASP A 32 19.75 10.28 0.29
C ASP A 32 18.22 10.16 0.18
N PHE A 33 17.57 11.02 -0.62
CA PHE A 33 16.14 10.88 -0.88
C PHE A 33 15.82 9.60 -1.65
N SER A 34 16.64 9.25 -2.66
CA SER A 34 16.39 8.11 -3.54
C SER A 34 16.34 6.79 -2.77
N GLU A 35 17.26 6.57 -1.82
CA GLU A 35 17.25 5.36 -0.99
C GLU A 35 15.97 5.26 -0.14
N GLU A 36 15.65 6.31 0.60
CA GLU A 36 14.47 6.31 1.49
C GLU A 36 13.16 6.26 0.70
N TYR A 37 13.12 6.86 -0.48
CA TYR A 37 11.98 6.77 -1.40
C TYR A 37 11.73 5.32 -1.84
N GLU A 38 12.76 4.59 -2.27
CA GLU A 38 12.59 3.19 -2.69
C GLU A 38 12.16 2.30 -1.52
N ARG A 39 12.73 2.51 -0.32
CA ARG A 39 12.31 1.82 0.90
C ARG A 39 10.85 2.10 1.25
N PHE A 40 10.41 3.36 1.12
CA PHE A 40 9.01 3.75 1.31
C PHE A 40 8.08 3.10 0.28
N LYS A 41 8.43 3.11 -1.02
CA LYS A 41 7.63 2.49 -2.07
C LYS A 41 7.47 0.99 -1.87
N LEU A 42 8.53 0.31 -1.44
CA LEU A 42 8.48 -1.11 -1.12
C LEU A 42 7.57 -1.38 0.09
N LEU A 43 7.67 -0.56 1.14
CA LEU A 43 6.82 -0.65 2.32
C LEU A 43 5.34 -0.45 1.98
N GLU A 44 5.02 0.60 1.23
CA GLU A 44 3.65 0.90 0.77
C GLU A 44 3.02 -0.31 0.08
N GLN A 45 3.72 -0.87 -0.92
CA GLN A 45 3.25 -2.04 -1.66
C GLN A 45 3.03 -3.26 -0.75
N LYS A 46 3.94 -3.50 0.21
CA LYS A 46 3.83 -4.62 1.15
C LYS A 46 2.65 -4.45 2.09
N MET A 47 2.45 -3.24 2.62
CA MET A 47 1.36 -2.92 3.54
C MET A 47 0.00 -3.00 2.85
N GLU A 48 -0.15 -2.48 1.63
CA GLU A 48 -1.40 -2.59 0.87
C GLU A 48 -1.75 -4.06 0.55
N LYS A 49 -0.75 -4.86 0.16
CA LYS A 49 -0.93 -6.30 -0.07
C LYS A 49 -1.33 -7.01 1.23
N LEU A 50 -0.67 -6.72 2.34
CA LEU A 50 -1.00 -7.30 3.64
C LEU A 50 -2.44 -6.97 4.06
N THR A 51 -2.85 -5.71 3.97
CA THR A 51 -4.22 -5.27 4.26
C THR A 51 -5.25 -6.00 3.39
N ARG A 52 -4.95 -6.18 2.11
CA ARG A 52 -5.80 -6.97 1.20
C ARG A 52 -5.92 -8.42 1.64
N HIS A 53 -4.80 -9.10 1.90
CA HIS A 53 -4.80 -10.49 2.33
C HIS A 53 -5.50 -10.70 3.68
N ALA A 54 -5.32 -9.78 4.63
CA ALA A 54 -6.01 -9.80 5.91
C ALA A 54 -7.53 -9.66 5.75
N LYS A 55 -7.98 -8.83 4.80
CA LYS A 55 -9.41 -8.68 4.45
C LYS A 55 -9.96 -9.93 3.77
N ASP A 56 -9.22 -10.48 2.82
CA ASP A 56 -9.61 -11.70 2.08
C ASP A 56 -9.74 -12.88 3.04
N TYR A 57 -8.83 -13.03 4.02
CA TYR A 57 -8.94 -14.00 5.11
C TYR A 57 -10.22 -13.80 5.92
N GLN A 58 -10.50 -12.58 6.40
CA GLN A 58 -11.71 -12.30 7.18
C GLN A 58 -12.99 -12.65 6.40
N ASN A 59 -13.03 -12.30 5.11
CA ASN A 59 -14.16 -12.64 4.25
C ASN A 59 -14.31 -14.14 4.04
N ALA A 60 -13.20 -14.87 3.88
CA ALA A 60 -13.23 -16.32 3.77
C ALA A 60 -13.79 -16.98 5.04
N MET A 61 -13.36 -16.51 6.23
CA MET A 61 -13.88 -17.00 7.52
C MET A 61 -15.38 -16.75 7.68
N ARG A 62 -15.85 -15.54 7.34
CA ARG A 62 -17.30 -15.23 7.27
C ARG A 62 -18.03 -16.14 6.28
N GLY A 63 -17.40 -16.43 5.14
CA GLY A 63 -17.92 -17.36 4.13
C GLY A 63 -18.09 -18.77 4.67
N VAL A 64 -17.12 -19.30 5.41
CA VAL A 64 -17.22 -20.62 6.07
C VAL A 64 -18.41 -20.66 7.01
N GLY A 65 -18.56 -19.66 7.90
CA GLY A 65 -19.70 -19.58 8.81
C GLY A 65 -21.04 -19.52 8.08
N ALA A 66 -21.13 -18.71 7.01
CA ALA A 66 -22.34 -18.64 6.18
C ALA A 66 -22.67 -20.00 5.52
N SER A 67 -21.68 -20.69 4.97
CA SER A 67 -21.87 -22.02 4.37
C SER A 67 -22.30 -23.07 5.40
N GLN A 68 -21.71 -23.06 6.60
CA GLN A 68 -22.12 -23.95 7.70
C GLN A 68 -23.60 -23.74 8.07
N MET A 69 -24.02 -22.47 8.17
CA MET A 69 -25.42 -22.11 8.44
C MET A 69 -26.36 -22.54 7.30
N MET A 70 -25.95 -22.39 6.04
CA MET A 70 -26.76 -22.85 4.90
C MET A 70 -26.94 -24.37 4.91
N ILE A 71 -25.87 -25.14 5.16
CA ILE A 71 -25.95 -26.61 5.26
C ILE A 71 -26.95 -27.00 6.35
N MET A 72 -26.84 -26.41 7.54
CA MET A 72 -27.74 -26.68 8.65
C MET A 72 -29.20 -26.34 8.29
N GLN A 73 -29.47 -25.19 7.66
CA GLN A 73 -30.82 -24.80 7.21
C GLN A 73 -31.39 -25.73 6.13
N THR A 74 -30.55 -26.21 5.20
CA THR A 74 -30.99 -27.16 4.19
C THR A 74 -31.27 -28.53 4.79
N MET A 75 -30.41 -29.00 5.71
CA MET A 75 -30.65 -30.26 6.42
C MET A 75 -31.96 -30.23 7.21
N GLU A 76 -32.29 -29.10 7.83
CA GLU A 76 -33.53 -28.93 8.59
C GLU A 76 -34.78 -29.25 7.75
N GLN A 77 -34.76 -28.97 6.46
CA GLN A 77 -35.91 -29.19 5.57
C GLN A 77 -36.24 -30.67 5.34
N PHE A 78 -35.33 -31.59 5.66
CA PHE A 78 -35.55 -33.03 5.52
C PHE A 78 -36.19 -33.68 6.77
N TYR A 79 -36.27 -32.94 7.89
CA TYR A 79 -36.86 -33.44 9.12
C TYR A 79 -38.34 -33.04 9.20
N GLU A 80 -39.24 -34.02 9.05
CA GLU A 80 -40.69 -33.82 9.18
C GLU A 80 -41.14 -33.71 10.65
N THR A 81 -40.37 -34.30 11.57
CA THR A 81 -40.53 -34.23 13.02
C THR A 81 -39.21 -33.82 13.67
N GLU A 82 -39.27 -33.22 14.87
CA GLU A 82 -38.08 -32.73 15.56
C GLU A 82 -37.18 -33.88 16.01
N ASP A 83 -36.06 -34.08 15.31
CA ASP A 83 -35.00 -35.00 15.72
C ASP A 83 -34.12 -34.34 16.80
N ALA A 84 -34.02 -34.97 17.96
CA ALA A 84 -33.33 -34.40 19.11
C ALA A 84 -31.83 -34.17 18.85
N ASN A 85 -31.19 -35.05 18.09
CA ASN A 85 -29.76 -34.93 17.77
C ASN A 85 -29.53 -33.77 16.79
N PHE A 86 -30.42 -33.63 15.80
CA PHE A 86 -30.38 -32.52 14.87
C PHE A 86 -30.68 -31.17 15.55
N ALA A 87 -31.61 -31.13 16.51
CA ALA A 87 -31.88 -29.93 17.31
C ALA A 87 -30.63 -29.45 18.08
N ILE A 88 -29.87 -30.39 18.66
CA ILE A 88 -28.59 -30.09 19.32
C ILE A 88 -27.56 -29.57 18.30
N TYR A 89 -27.43 -30.19 17.13
CA TYR A 89 -26.55 -29.72 16.06
C TYR A 89 -26.91 -28.29 15.62
N LYS A 90 -28.18 -28.04 15.33
CA LYS A 90 -28.69 -26.72 14.94
C LYS A 90 -28.36 -25.65 15.97
N GLN A 91 -28.62 -25.92 17.25
CA GLN A 91 -28.28 -24.99 18.33
C GLN A 91 -26.78 -24.77 18.43
N THR A 92 -25.97 -25.81 18.26
CA THR A 92 -24.50 -25.72 18.29
C THR A 92 -23.98 -24.84 17.17
N MET A 93 -24.47 -25.02 15.94
CA MET A 93 -24.06 -24.20 14.79
C MET A 93 -24.46 -22.73 14.95
N GLN A 94 -25.68 -22.47 15.44
CA GLN A 94 -26.13 -21.11 15.72
C GLN A 94 -25.28 -20.42 16.80
N ARG A 95 -24.91 -21.15 17.86
CA ARG A 95 -24.03 -20.62 18.92
C ARG A 95 -22.62 -20.35 18.40
N LEU A 96 -22.06 -21.26 17.62
CA LEU A 96 -20.74 -21.09 17.01
C LEU A 96 -20.70 -19.86 16.10
N ASP A 97 -21.68 -19.70 15.20
CA ASP A 97 -21.77 -18.53 14.31
C ASP A 97 -21.93 -17.22 15.09
N ALA A 98 -22.78 -17.21 16.12
CA ALA A 98 -22.97 -16.03 16.97
C ALA A 98 -21.69 -15.67 17.75
N ALA A 99 -21.04 -16.66 18.35
CA ALA A 99 -19.80 -16.47 19.11
C ALA A 99 -18.63 -16.05 18.21
N TYR A 100 -18.55 -16.56 16.98
CA TYR A 100 -17.58 -16.09 15.99
C TYR A 100 -17.77 -14.60 15.69
N LYS A 101 -19.01 -14.16 15.42
CA LYS A 101 -19.31 -12.78 15.04
C LYS A 101 -18.91 -11.77 16.13
N THR A 102 -19.26 -12.04 17.38
CA THR A 102 -19.00 -11.12 18.50
C THR A 102 -17.62 -11.29 19.12
N GLY A 103 -17.09 -12.51 19.17
CA GLY A 103 -15.84 -12.81 19.88
C GLY A 103 -14.59 -12.78 19.00
N VAL A 104 -14.72 -13.03 17.70
CA VAL A 104 -13.57 -13.16 16.79
C VAL A 104 -13.62 -12.12 15.68
N ASP A 105 -14.74 -11.99 14.96
CA ASP A 105 -14.82 -11.15 13.76
C ASP A 105 -14.74 -9.66 14.08
N GLU A 106 -15.44 -9.22 15.14
CA GLU A 106 -15.37 -7.85 15.65
C GLU A 106 -13.96 -7.53 16.16
N VAL A 107 -13.40 -8.39 17.01
CA VAL A 107 -12.04 -8.24 17.55
C VAL A 107 -11.00 -8.20 16.43
N TYR A 108 -11.11 -9.06 15.42
CA TYR A 108 -10.22 -9.06 14.26
C TYR A 108 -10.30 -7.74 13.48
N THR A 109 -11.52 -7.19 13.34
CA THR A 109 -11.72 -5.89 12.68
C THR A 109 -10.99 -4.77 13.41
N GLU A 110 -11.06 -4.75 14.74
CA GLU A 110 -10.43 -3.70 15.55
C GLU A 110 -8.93 -3.86 15.71
N THR A 111 -8.45 -5.10 15.85
CA THR A 111 -7.07 -5.38 16.26
C THR A 111 -6.14 -5.72 15.08
N VAL A 112 -6.71 -6.13 13.94
CA VAL A 112 -5.94 -6.45 12.72
C VAL A 112 -6.28 -5.46 11.60
N MET A 113 -7.56 -5.31 11.25
CA MET A 113 -7.94 -4.52 10.09
C MET A 113 -7.78 -3.01 10.31
N ALA A 114 -8.22 -2.48 11.46
CA ALA A 114 -8.17 -1.06 11.73
C ALA A 114 -6.73 -0.48 11.80
N PRO A 115 -5.75 -1.13 12.45
CA PRO A 115 -4.36 -0.66 12.45
C PRO A 115 -3.73 -0.68 11.06
N LEU A 116 -3.95 -1.75 10.29
CA LEU A 116 -3.47 -1.85 8.91
C LEU A 116 -4.06 -0.74 8.02
N ALA A 117 -5.37 -0.52 8.11
CA ALA A 117 -6.05 0.55 7.40
C ALA A 117 -5.54 1.94 7.82
N LYS A 118 -5.32 2.13 9.13
CA LYS A 118 -4.78 3.38 9.67
C LYS A 118 -3.38 3.66 9.13
N TYR A 119 -2.51 2.66 9.07
CA TYR A 119 -1.18 2.83 8.52
C TYR A 119 -1.25 3.17 7.01
N CYS A 120 -2.02 2.42 6.23
CA CYS A 120 -2.22 2.72 4.81
C CYS A 120 -2.80 4.12 4.56
N SER A 121 -3.54 4.69 5.51
CA SER A 121 -4.12 6.04 5.38
C SER A 121 -3.08 7.17 5.31
N TYR A 122 -1.83 6.93 5.75
CA TYR A 122 -0.76 7.93 5.66
C TYR A 122 -0.18 8.04 4.23
N PHE A 123 -0.19 6.95 3.45
CA PHE A 123 0.51 6.90 2.16
C PHE A 123 0.03 7.93 1.13
N PRO A 124 -1.29 8.23 0.98
CA PRO A 124 -1.73 9.26 0.04
C PRO A 124 -1.12 10.64 0.32
N GLN A 125 -1.02 11.04 1.59
CA GLN A 125 -0.45 12.33 1.97
C GLN A 125 1.05 12.38 1.68
N VAL A 126 1.77 11.30 1.99
CA VAL A 126 3.21 11.17 1.73
C VAL A 126 3.49 11.20 0.22
N ASN A 127 2.71 10.47 -0.58
CA ASN A 127 2.80 10.51 -2.03
C ASN A 127 2.56 11.91 -2.62
N GLU A 128 1.61 12.67 -2.07
CA GLU A 128 1.39 14.05 -2.49
C GLU A 128 2.57 14.96 -2.12
N ALA A 129 3.20 14.76 -0.96
CA ALA A 129 4.43 15.46 -0.60
C ALA A 129 5.58 15.13 -1.55
N ILE A 130 5.78 13.85 -1.90
CA ILE A 130 6.77 13.41 -2.88
C ILE A 130 6.51 14.03 -4.26
N LYS A 131 5.26 14.05 -4.73
CA LYS A 131 4.88 14.72 -5.99
C LYS A 131 5.17 16.22 -5.95
N ARG A 132 4.95 16.88 -4.80
CA ARG A 132 5.29 18.30 -4.61
C ARG A 132 6.80 18.52 -4.69
N ARG A 133 7.60 17.68 -4.02
CA ARG A 133 9.07 17.70 -4.12
C ARG A 133 9.53 17.59 -5.57
N GLN A 134 9.04 16.60 -6.31
CA GLN A 134 9.43 16.39 -7.71
C GLN A 134 9.09 17.60 -8.59
N LYS A 135 7.93 18.23 -8.37
CA LYS A 135 7.56 19.47 -9.08
C LYS A 135 8.50 20.63 -8.75
N LYS A 136 8.96 20.75 -7.50
CA LYS A 136 9.90 21.79 -7.07
C LYS A 136 11.31 21.55 -7.59
N LEU A 137 11.75 20.30 -7.63
CA LEU A 137 13.02 19.92 -8.24
C LEU A 137 13.07 20.30 -9.72
N LEU A 138 12.00 20.00 -10.48
CA LEU A 138 11.89 20.40 -11.88
C LEU A 138 11.89 21.93 -12.06
N ASP A 139 11.21 22.67 -11.18
CA ASP A 139 11.21 24.14 -11.21
C ASP A 139 12.64 24.68 -10.96
N TYR A 140 13.36 24.12 -9.97
CA TYR A 140 14.75 24.47 -9.65
C TYR A 140 15.68 24.18 -10.84
N ASP A 141 15.66 22.97 -11.37
CA ASP A 141 16.50 22.58 -12.53
C ASP A 141 16.21 23.48 -13.75
N THR A 142 14.95 23.85 -13.97
CA THR A 142 14.56 24.76 -15.06
C THR A 142 15.17 26.16 -14.88
N GLN A 143 15.14 26.72 -13.66
CA GLN A 143 15.75 28.04 -13.43
C GLN A 143 17.28 27.97 -13.47
N ARG A 144 17.88 26.89 -12.95
CA ARG A 144 19.32 26.67 -13.02
C ARG A 144 19.81 26.60 -14.48
N ALA A 145 19.09 25.88 -15.34
CA ALA A 145 19.41 25.80 -16.76
C ALA A 145 19.32 27.16 -17.49
N LYS A 146 18.36 28.02 -17.09
CA LYS A 146 18.27 29.38 -17.64
C LYS A 146 19.44 30.26 -17.22
N VAL A 147 19.84 30.20 -15.95
CA VAL A 147 21.03 30.92 -15.47
C VAL A 147 22.25 30.49 -16.26
N HIS A 148 22.49 29.17 -16.40
CA HIS A 148 23.60 28.64 -17.17
C HIS A 148 23.63 29.17 -18.61
N LYS A 149 22.49 29.11 -19.31
CA LYS A 149 22.35 29.59 -20.69
C LYS A 149 22.62 31.10 -20.82
N LEU A 150 22.21 31.91 -19.84
CA LEU A 150 22.48 33.34 -19.83
C LEU A 150 23.95 33.64 -19.58
N VAL A 151 24.59 32.90 -18.66
CA VAL A 151 26.03 32.98 -18.37
C VAL A 151 26.85 32.63 -19.61
N GLU A 152 26.56 31.50 -20.28
CA GLU A 152 27.24 31.09 -21.52
C GLU A 152 27.10 32.15 -22.63
N ARG A 153 25.91 32.72 -22.78
CA ARG A 153 25.65 33.77 -23.77
C ARG A 153 26.41 35.07 -23.47
N SER A 154 26.51 35.46 -22.19
CA SER A 154 27.34 36.60 -21.78
C SER A 154 28.84 36.33 -21.94
N ALA A 155 29.30 35.10 -21.68
CA ALA A 155 30.69 34.70 -21.82
C ALA A 155 31.12 34.61 -23.30
N SER A 156 30.20 34.25 -24.19
CA SER A 156 30.44 34.18 -25.64
C SER A 156 30.49 35.57 -26.32
N GLY A 157 30.32 36.67 -25.58
CA GLY A 157 30.40 38.04 -26.10
C GLY A 157 29.24 38.46 -27.04
N TYR A 158 28.17 37.68 -27.13
CA TYR A 158 27.02 38.00 -27.99
C TYR A 158 26.10 39.03 -27.31
N ASP A 159 26.42 40.30 -27.49
CA ASP A 159 25.60 41.42 -27.03
C ASP A 159 24.36 41.60 -27.92
N SER A 160 23.17 41.39 -27.33
CA SER A 160 21.88 41.63 -27.96
C SER A 160 21.57 43.12 -28.16
N SER A 161 22.44 44.04 -27.73
CA SER A 161 22.22 45.48 -27.88
C SER A 161 22.40 45.99 -29.32
N VAL A 162 22.86 45.16 -30.26
CA VAL A 162 23.10 45.55 -31.65
C VAL A 162 22.06 44.91 -32.59
N SER A 163 20.85 45.46 -32.61
CA SER A 163 20.05 45.68 -33.83
C SER A 163 18.66 46.20 -33.45
N ASN A 164 18.49 47.51 -33.45
CA ASN A 164 17.22 48.09 -33.86
C ASN A 164 17.52 48.93 -35.10
N SER A 165 17.18 48.40 -36.28
CA SER A 165 17.40 49.04 -37.59
C SER A 165 16.40 50.18 -37.87
N ASN A 166 15.56 50.54 -36.90
CA ASN A 166 14.60 51.63 -37.03
C ASN A 166 15.11 52.81 -36.23
N GLY A 167 15.61 53.85 -36.90
CA GLY A 167 16.20 55.06 -36.33
C GLY A 167 15.26 55.95 -35.50
N LEU A 168 14.61 55.38 -34.49
CA LEU A 168 13.93 56.11 -33.43
C LEU A 168 14.93 56.42 -32.30
N ARG A 169 14.83 57.64 -31.76
CA ARG A 169 15.63 58.07 -30.59
C ARG A 169 15.30 57.18 -29.39
N ARG A 170 16.35 56.69 -28.76
CA ARG A 170 16.35 55.76 -27.61
C ARG A 170 15.71 56.32 -26.32
N SER A 171 15.27 57.58 -26.32
CA SER A 171 14.75 58.29 -25.14
C SER A 171 13.31 57.95 -24.77
N ASP A 172 12.54 57.35 -25.68
CA ASP A 172 11.08 57.19 -25.52
C ASP A 172 10.64 55.72 -25.39
N LEU A 173 11.59 54.78 -25.47
CA LEU A 173 11.34 53.35 -25.26
C LEU A 173 11.49 53.01 -23.77
N PRO A 174 10.59 52.20 -23.18
CA PRO A 174 10.80 51.66 -21.85
C PRO A 174 12.18 51.01 -21.81
N SER A 175 13.00 51.35 -20.81
CA SER A 175 14.34 50.79 -20.65
C SER A 175 14.25 49.27 -20.62
N GLU A 176 14.60 48.60 -21.72
CA GLU A 176 14.73 47.15 -21.71
C GLU A 176 15.81 46.78 -20.69
N PRO A 177 15.54 45.84 -19.76
CA PRO A 177 16.54 45.44 -18.78
C PRO A 177 17.80 44.95 -19.48
N THR A 178 18.96 45.42 -19.02
CA THR A 178 20.26 45.06 -19.59
C THR A 178 20.54 43.57 -19.43
N GLY A 179 21.52 43.04 -20.17
CA GLY A 179 21.93 41.63 -20.03
C GLY A 179 22.32 41.25 -18.60
N MET A 180 22.95 42.17 -17.85
CA MET A 180 23.25 42.02 -16.42
C MET A 180 21.99 42.00 -15.55
N ASP A 181 21.00 42.85 -15.83
CA ASP A 181 19.72 42.86 -15.08
C ASP A 181 18.94 41.55 -15.28
N LYS A 182 18.95 41.01 -16.52
CA LYS A 182 18.31 39.74 -16.86
C LYS A 182 18.99 38.54 -16.17
N LEU A 183 20.32 38.55 -16.08
CA LEU A 183 21.08 37.51 -15.38
C LEU A 183 20.82 37.56 -13.88
N SER A 184 20.95 38.74 -13.25
CA SER A 184 20.68 38.96 -11.83
C SER A 184 19.26 38.52 -11.43
N GLN A 185 18.26 38.87 -12.25
CA GLN A 185 16.89 38.42 -12.03
C GLN A 185 16.75 36.90 -12.14
N ALA A 186 17.40 36.26 -13.12
CA ALA A 186 17.37 34.81 -13.29
C ALA A 186 18.04 34.08 -12.10
N GLU A 187 19.15 34.60 -11.60
CA GLU A 187 19.83 34.09 -10.40
C GLU A 187 18.94 34.19 -9.16
N GLN A 188 18.27 35.33 -8.95
CA GLN A 188 17.33 35.49 -7.85
C GLN A 188 16.17 34.49 -7.95
N MET A 189 15.63 34.26 -9.15
CA MET A 189 14.58 33.25 -9.35
C MET A 189 15.08 31.81 -9.12
N ALA A 190 16.33 31.51 -9.47
CA ALA A 190 16.94 30.22 -9.22
C ALA A 190 17.16 29.98 -7.72
N ASN A 191 17.60 31.00 -6.97
CA ASN A 191 17.76 30.92 -5.52
C ASN A 191 16.43 30.67 -4.81
N VAL A 192 15.37 31.40 -5.18
CA VAL A 192 14.02 31.15 -4.63
C VAL A 192 13.54 29.74 -4.96
N ALA A 193 13.75 29.26 -6.19
CA ALA A 193 13.36 27.90 -6.57
C ALA A 193 14.15 26.83 -5.80
N ARG A 194 15.43 27.08 -5.53
CA ARG A 194 16.30 26.23 -4.71
C ARG A 194 15.80 26.12 -3.28
N GLU A 195 15.56 27.25 -2.60
CA GLU A 195 15.05 27.27 -1.22
C GLU A 195 13.71 26.52 -1.09
N MET A 196 12.80 26.72 -2.06
CA MET A 196 11.53 26.00 -2.08
C MET A 196 11.69 24.48 -2.27
N TYR A 197 12.67 24.06 -3.07
CA TYR A 197 13.00 22.65 -3.25
C TYR A 197 13.63 22.06 -1.98
N GLU A 198 14.69 22.69 -1.47
CA GLU A 198 15.44 22.24 -0.30
C GLU A 198 14.54 22.13 0.94
N SER A 199 13.61 23.07 1.12
CA SER A 199 12.62 23.03 2.21
C SER A 199 11.76 21.76 2.16
N VAL A 200 11.19 21.41 0.99
CA VAL A 200 10.36 20.21 0.86
C VAL A 200 11.22 18.93 0.87
N ASN A 201 12.43 18.99 0.31
CA ASN A 201 13.37 17.89 0.29
C ASN A 201 13.77 17.46 1.70
N THR A 202 14.16 18.43 2.53
CA THR A 202 14.61 18.22 3.90
C THR A 202 13.53 17.57 4.74
N VAL A 203 12.27 18.02 4.59
CA VAL A 203 11.13 17.40 5.28
C VAL A 203 11.01 15.92 4.90
N LEU A 204 11.05 15.59 3.61
CA LEU A 204 10.89 14.21 3.17
C LEU A 204 12.05 13.30 3.58
N ILE A 205 13.29 13.78 3.54
CA ILE A 205 14.46 13.03 4.01
C ILE A 205 14.34 12.71 5.50
N ASN A 206 13.78 13.62 6.30
CA ASN A 206 13.58 13.40 7.74
C ASN A 206 12.35 12.54 8.07
N ASP A 207 11.26 12.67 7.30
CA ASP A 207 9.97 12.06 7.61
C ASP A 207 9.84 10.63 7.06
N LEU A 208 10.39 10.34 5.88
CA LEU A 208 10.30 9.00 5.27
C LEU A 208 10.87 7.90 6.19
N PRO A 209 12.06 8.05 6.81
CA PRO A 209 12.57 7.07 7.77
C PRO A 209 11.64 6.85 8.96
N GLN A 210 10.99 7.91 9.46
CA GLN A 210 10.07 7.83 10.57
C GLN A 210 8.81 7.04 10.19
N ILE A 211 8.22 7.33 9.04
CA ILE A 211 7.07 6.58 8.50
C ILE A 211 7.45 5.11 8.31
N ILE A 212 8.67 4.81 7.87
CA ILE A 212 9.17 3.45 7.74
C ILE A 212 9.37 2.77 9.10
N SER A 213 9.83 3.51 10.13
CA SER A 213 10.00 2.97 11.48
C SER A 213 8.68 2.63 12.17
N LEU A 214 7.59 3.33 11.83
CA LEU A 214 6.24 3.03 12.36
C LEU A 214 5.77 1.62 12.01
N ARG A 215 6.43 0.91 11.08
CA ARG A 215 6.06 -0.47 10.77
C ARG A 215 6.12 -1.41 11.95
N VAL A 216 7.07 -1.23 12.86
CA VAL A 216 7.25 -2.10 14.03
C VAL A 216 6.06 -1.96 14.99
N PRO A 217 5.75 -0.77 15.53
CA PRO A 217 4.65 -0.61 16.47
C PRO A 217 3.26 -0.88 15.87
N TYR A 218 3.10 -0.89 14.54
CA TYR A 218 1.85 -1.32 13.91
C TYR A 218 1.83 -2.83 13.64
N LEU A 219 2.88 -3.40 13.06
CA LEU A 219 2.88 -4.79 12.60
C LEU A 219 3.02 -5.80 13.73
N ASP A 220 3.84 -5.53 14.74
CA ASP A 220 4.07 -6.48 15.84
C ASP A 220 2.76 -6.82 16.58
N PRO A 221 1.97 -5.84 17.08
CA PRO A 221 0.69 -6.14 17.73
C PRO A 221 -0.36 -6.66 16.74
N THR A 222 -0.35 -6.21 15.47
CA THR A 222 -1.27 -6.72 14.43
C THR A 222 -1.01 -8.20 14.16
N PHE A 223 0.26 -8.61 14.08
CA PHE A 223 0.65 -10.00 13.86
C PHE A 223 0.27 -10.87 15.06
N GLU A 224 0.54 -10.39 16.27
CA GLU A 224 0.10 -11.07 17.49
C GLU A 224 -1.42 -11.24 17.53
N ALA A 225 -2.18 -10.18 17.23
CA ALA A 225 -3.63 -10.21 17.17
C ALA A 225 -4.16 -11.19 16.12
N LEU A 226 -3.56 -11.21 14.92
CA LEU A 226 -3.91 -12.16 13.86
C LEU A 226 -3.78 -13.61 14.32
N VAL A 227 -2.64 -13.98 14.92
CA VAL A 227 -2.40 -15.34 15.42
C VAL A 227 -3.37 -15.67 16.55
N LYS A 228 -3.61 -14.73 17.46
CA LYS A 228 -4.58 -14.92 18.55
C LYS A 228 -6.00 -15.11 18.04
N SER A 229 -6.47 -14.30 17.08
CA SER A 229 -7.79 -14.47 16.47
C SER A 229 -7.95 -15.84 15.80
N GLN A 230 -6.91 -16.31 15.10
CA GLN A 230 -6.89 -17.64 14.51
C GLN A 230 -6.99 -18.74 15.58
N LEU A 231 -6.19 -18.66 16.64
CA LEU A 231 -6.24 -19.62 17.74
C LEU A 231 -7.62 -19.63 18.41
N THR A 232 -8.14 -18.46 18.76
CA THR A 232 -9.45 -18.31 19.41
C THR A 232 -10.57 -18.91 18.56
N TYR A 233 -10.58 -18.67 17.25
CA TYR A 233 -11.57 -19.30 16.38
C TYR A 233 -11.49 -20.83 16.39
N ASN A 234 -10.28 -21.38 16.24
CA ASN A 234 -10.11 -22.83 16.18
C ASN A 234 -10.51 -23.50 17.50
N GLN A 235 -10.17 -22.89 18.64
CA GLN A 235 -10.60 -23.35 19.95
C GLN A 235 -12.12 -23.29 20.10
N LEU A 236 -12.74 -22.16 19.74
CA LEU A 236 -14.19 -21.99 19.77
C LEU A 236 -14.89 -23.05 18.93
N ALA A 237 -14.43 -23.28 17.69
CA ALA A 237 -14.99 -24.29 16.80
C ALA A 237 -14.83 -25.71 17.37
N PHE A 238 -13.65 -26.02 17.93
CA PHE A 238 -13.40 -27.30 18.58
C PHE A 238 -14.30 -27.54 19.79
N ASP A 239 -14.43 -26.56 20.69
CA ASP A 239 -15.24 -26.68 21.91
C ASP A 239 -16.72 -26.90 21.58
N HIS A 240 -17.25 -26.16 20.60
CA HIS A 240 -18.63 -26.35 20.14
C HIS A 240 -18.84 -27.71 19.48
N LEU A 241 -17.97 -28.12 18.55
CA LEU A 241 -18.16 -29.38 17.82
C LEU A 241 -17.86 -30.62 18.67
N SER A 242 -16.87 -30.56 19.56
CA SER A 242 -16.54 -31.67 20.47
C SER A 242 -17.66 -31.97 21.45
N SER A 243 -18.45 -30.95 21.84
CA SER A 243 -19.65 -31.14 22.66
C SER A 243 -20.71 -32.06 22.00
N MET A 244 -20.64 -32.23 20.68
CA MET A 244 -21.52 -33.11 19.92
C MET A 244 -21.01 -34.56 19.80
N GLN A 245 -19.79 -34.88 20.26
CA GLN A 245 -19.23 -36.24 20.14
C GLN A 245 -20.08 -37.30 20.86
N ASN A 246 -20.86 -36.90 21.86
CA ASN A 246 -21.75 -37.80 22.61
C ASN A 246 -23.17 -37.91 21.99
N VAL A 247 -23.46 -37.09 20.97
CA VAL A 247 -24.76 -37.06 20.28
C VAL A 247 -24.86 -38.15 19.21
N PHE A 248 -23.71 -38.53 18.63
CA PHE A 248 -23.61 -39.61 17.66
C PHE A 248 -23.09 -40.89 18.33
N PRO A 249 -23.49 -42.08 17.85
CA PRO A 249 -22.94 -43.34 18.34
C PRO A 249 -21.41 -43.33 18.26
N GLN A 250 -20.73 -43.73 19.32
CA GLN A 250 -19.28 -43.90 19.27
C GLN A 250 -18.97 -45.21 18.55
N ASP A 251 -18.38 -45.09 17.37
CA ASP A 251 -17.96 -46.16 16.48
C ASP A 251 -16.74 -46.94 17.03
N GLU A 252 -16.84 -47.50 18.25
CA GLU A 252 -15.84 -48.47 18.73
C GLU A 252 -15.76 -49.68 17.78
N GLN A 253 -16.89 -50.06 17.14
CA GLN A 253 -16.95 -51.16 16.18
C GLN A 253 -16.25 -50.85 14.85
N ASP A 254 -16.23 -49.59 14.41
CA ASP A 254 -15.78 -49.20 13.07
C ASP A 254 -14.25 -49.02 13.01
N GLN A 255 -13.63 -48.62 14.13
CA GLN A 255 -12.17 -48.72 14.30
C GLN A 255 -11.70 -50.17 14.36
N GLN A 256 -12.42 -51.04 15.08
CA GLN A 256 -12.09 -52.47 15.13
C GLN A 256 -12.21 -53.12 13.75
N ALA A 257 -13.28 -52.82 13.01
CA ALA A 257 -13.50 -53.32 11.65
C ALA A 257 -12.44 -52.81 10.66
N ARG A 258 -12.03 -51.53 10.75
CA ARG A 258 -10.92 -51.00 9.94
C ARG A 258 -9.58 -51.65 10.26
N VAL A 259 -9.28 -51.88 11.54
CA VAL A 259 -8.05 -52.56 11.96
C VAL A 259 -8.06 -54.01 11.45
N GLU A 260 -9.20 -54.68 11.51
CA GLU A 260 -9.35 -56.07 11.05
C GLU A 260 -9.23 -56.19 9.52
N ASP A 261 -9.80 -55.23 8.76
CA ASP A 261 -9.65 -55.14 7.31
C ASP A 261 -8.18 -54.91 6.90
N ILE A 262 -7.47 -53.99 7.58
CA ILE A 262 -6.03 -53.74 7.35
C ILE A 262 -5.22 -55.00 7.69
N LEU A 263 -5.51 -55.68 8.80
CA LEU A 263 -4.83 -56.93 9.18
C LEU A 263 -5.14 -58.08 8.19
N GLN A 264 -6.31 -58.10 7.57
CA GLN A 264 -6.66 -59.07 6.54
C GLN A 264 -5.94 -58.78 5.22
N GLN A 265 -5.81 -57.51 4.83
CA GLN A 265 -4.99 -57.07 3.69
C GLN A 265 -3.50 -57.38 3.90
N MET A 266 -2.97 -57.21 5.11
CA MET A 266 -1.57 -57.59 5.41
C MET A 266 -1.35 -59.11 5.33
N ARG A 267 -2.34 -59.91 5.75
CA ARG A 267 -2.29 -61.37 5.62
C ARG A 267 -2.37 -61.83 4.16
N SER A 268 -3.17 -61.17 3.32
CA SER A 268 -3.27 -61.49 1.89
C SER A 268 -2.02 -61.11 1.10
N LEU A 269 -1.32 -60.04 1.50
CA LEU A 269 -0.03 -59.65 0.92
C LEU A 269 1.10 -60.66 1.21
N THR A 270 0.95 -61.53 2.22
CA THR A 270 1.96 -62.54 2.59
C THR A 270 1.83 -63.85 1.80
N ILE A 271 0.73 -64.07 1.06
CA ILE A 271 0.46 -65.35 0.36
C ILE A 271 0.98 -65.37 -1.09
N CYS A 272 1.50 -64.26 -1.63
CA CYS A 272 2.19 -64.23 -2.93
C CYS A 272 3.72 -64.17 -2.80
N GLY A 273 4.29 -64.99 -1.91
CA GLY A 273 5.74 -65.13 -1.75
C GLY A 273 6.13 -66.54 -1.33
N ASN A 274 6.55 -67.34 -2.32
CA ASN A 274 7.04 -68.73 -2.28
C ASN A 274 5.97 -69.83 -2.30
N VAL A 275 5.56 -70.25 -3.50
CA VAL A 275 6.13 -71.41 -4.22
C VAL A 275 6.05 -71.14 -5.73
#